data_AF-A0A3M3TWC6-F1
#
_entry.id   AF-A0A3M3TWC6-F1
#
_cell.length_a   1.000
_cell.length_b   1.000
_cell.length_c   1.000
_cell.angle_alpha   90.00
_cell.angle_beta   90.00
_cell.angle_gamma   90.00
#
_symmetry.space_group_name_H-M   'P 1'
#
loop_
_entity.id
_entity.type
_entity.pdbx_description
1 polymer ?
#
loop_
_entity_poly.entity_id
_entity_poly.type
_entity_poly.pdbx_seq_one_letter_code
_entity_poly.pdbx_strand_id
1 'polypeptide(L)'
;MSLTKEAIQLITDTALIADGKELNTITPTIVLPEGTKIVNLEQFGAGRSRFRGTFSTNSLTDFAKYVSDRAVADAKGFINQDEMTCSVLFNLGNEEVPGHADDRAVLKLKPTAAYQAVQAISGKAMSQKDMSDWIEDWHSTLSAVGDELQNIPLAKAIAAVRTITVGIFGKRSHRQRDTRQPQRNGLHRGDQQGNLAHVADFLGRSV
;
A
#
# COMPACT_ATOMS: atom_id res chain seq x y z
N MET A 1 24.04 62.79 -22.37
CA MET A 1 22.84 61.93 -22.34
C MET A 1 23.20 60.66 -21.57
N SER A 2 22.68 60.48 -20.37
CA SER A 2 22.88 59.26 -19.58
C SER A 2 21.97 58.16 -20.11
N LEU A 3 22.51 56.96 -20.33
CA LEU A 3 21.70 55.77 -20.60
C LEU A 3 20.75 55.54 -19.42
N THR A 4 19.45 55.60 -19.67
CA THR A 4 18.42 55.28 -18.68
C THR A 4 18.37 53.77 -18.46
N LYS A 5 17.95 53.34 -17.26
CA LYS A 5 17.80 51.91 -16.92
C LYS A 5 16.90 51.18 -17.93
N GLU A 6 15.84 51.84 -18.40
CA GLU A 6 14.91 51.32 -19.41
C GLU A 6 15.58 51.08 -20.76
N ALA A 7 16.45 52.00 -21.20
CA ALA A 7 17.20 51.84 -22.44
C ALA A 7 18.18 50.66 -22.35
N ILE A 8 18.82 50.47 -21.20
CA ILE A 8 19.72 49.34 -20.96
C ILE A 8 18.93 48.01 -20.97
N GLN A 9 17.75 47.97 -20.33
CA GLN A 9 16.89 46.77 -20.30
C GLN A 9 16.42 46.37 -21.70
N LEU A 10 15.95 47.34 -22.50
CA LEU A 10 15.50 47.06 -23.87
C LEU A 10 16.65 46.53 -24.75
N ILE A 11 17.87 47.04 -24.56
CA ILE A 11 19.07 46.57 -25.26
C ILE A 11 19.40 45.13 -24.85
N THR A 12 19.36 44.80 -23.55
CA THR A 12 19.61 43.43 -23.09
C THR A 12 18.53 42.45 -23.56
N ASP A 13 17.28 42.90 -23.61
CA ASP A 13 16.15 42.07 -24.03
C ASP A 13 16.22 41.75 -25.52
N THR A 14 16.54 42.75 -26.33
CA THR A 14 16.73 42.58 -27.76
C THR A 14 17.92 41.66 -28.05
N ALA A 15 19.01 41.78 -27.29
CA ALA A 15 20.16 40.89 -27.43
C ALA A 15 19.82 39.42 -27.08
N LEU A 16 19.05 39.19 -26.01
CA LEU A 16 18.59 37.85 -25.61
C LEU A 16 17.63 37.22 -26.63
N ILE A 17 16.71 38.00 -27.21
CA ILE A 17 15.80 37.51 -28.27
C ILE A 17 16.58 37.16 -29.53
N ALA A 18 17.54 38.02 -29.92
CA ALA A 18 18.34 37.80 -31.12
C ALA A 18 19.28 36.59 -31.01
N ASP A 19 19.82 36.34 -29.82
CA ASP A 19 20.62 35.14 -29.53
C ASP A 19 19.74 33.87 -29.49
N GLY A 20 18.48 34.01 -29.05
CA GLY A 20 17.50 32.92 -29.09
C GLY A 20 17.97 31.69 -28.33
N LYS A 21 18.61 31.88 -27.18
CA LYS A 21 19.34 30.82 -26.46
C LYS A 21 18.44 29.63 -26.14
N GLU A 22 18.56 28.59 -26.96
CA GLU A 22 17.98 27.29 -26.70
C GLU A 22 18.77 26.61 -25.59
N LEU A 23 18.05 26.05 -24.62
CA LEU A 23 18.65 25.17 -23.63
C LEU A 23 18.76 23.79 -24.26
N ASN A 24 19.93 23.15 -24.13
CA ASN A 24 20.18 21.77 -24.59
C ASN A 24 19.44 20.75 -23.70
N THR A 25 18.12 20.89 -23.62
CA THR A 25 17.21 20.03 -22.85
C THR A 25 16.49 19.09 -23.81
N ILE A 26 16.16 17.88 -23.35
CA ILE A 26 15.42 16.87 -24.13
C ILE A 26 14.05 17.42 -24.57
N THR A 27 13.41 18.23 -23.71
CA THR A 27 12.23 19.01 -24.08
C THR A 27 12.68 20.37 -24.61
N PRO A 28 12.30 20.78 -25.83
CA PRO A 28 12.78 22.03 -26.41
C PRO A 28 12.32 23.21 -25.56
N THR A 29 13.28 24.05 -25.16
CA THR A 29 13.06 25.11 -24.18
C THR A 29 13.92 26.33 -24.54
N ILE A 30 13.33 27.53 -24.48
CA ILE A 30 14.01 28.79 -24.79
C ILE A 30 13.90 29.79 -23.63
N VAL A 31 14.87 30.68 -23.53
CA VAL A 31 14.89 31.77 -22.55
C VAL A 31 14.39 33.06 -23.21
N LEU A 32 13.43 33.74 -22.58
CA LEU A 32 12.89 35.03 -23.04
C LEU A 32 13.13 36.17 -22.02
N PRO A 33 13.21 37.44 -22.45
CA PRO A 33 14.00 38.43 -21.72
C PRO A 33 13.33 39.26 -20.63
N GLU A 34 12.01 39.35 -20.46
CA GLU A 34 11.44 40.31 -19.48
C GLU A 34 11.71 39.99 -17.99
N GLY A 35 12.54 38.99 -17.68
CA GLY A 35 12.99 38.66 -16.32
C GLY A 35 13.45 37.22 -16.12
N THR A 36 14.06 36.60 -17.14
CA THR A 36 14.50 35.18 -17.19
C THR A 36 13.37 34.15 -17.04
N LYS A 37 12.39 34.23 -17.93
CA LYS A 37 11.34 33.21 -18.02
C LYS A 37 11.80 32.08 -18.94
N ILE A 38 11.80 30.86 -18.41
CA ILE A 38 12.03 29.63 -19.17
C ILE A 38 10.69 29.21 -19.78
N VAL A 39 10.62 29.07 -21.11
CA VAL A 39 9.41 28.67 -21.82
C VAL A 39 9.62 27.33 -22.50
N ASN A 40 8.75 26.37 -22.18
CA ASN A 40 8.69 25.07 -22.83
C ASN A 40 8.02 25.20 -24.20
N LEU A 41 8.71 24.77 -25.25
CA LEU A 41 8.25 24.84 -26.64
C LEU A 41 7.52 23.58 -27.11
N GLU A 42 7.46 22.53 -26.29
CA GLU A 42 6.82 21.25 -26.63
C GLU A 42 5.38 21.41 -27.12
N GLN A 43 4.65 22.38 -26.58
CA GLN A 43 3.26 22.66 -26.99
C GLN A 43 3.12 23.09 -28.46
N PHE A 44 4.20 23.55 -29.08
CA PHE A 44 4.24 23.97 -30.49
C PHE A 44 4.81 22.87 -31.40
N GLY A 45 5.29 21.75 -30.85
CA GLY A 45 5.77 20.60 -31.61
C GLY A 45 4.63 19.74 -32.16
N ALA A 46 4.91 18.96 -33.21
CA ALA A 46 3.95 18.01 -33.77
C ALA A 46 3.56 16.86 -32.81
N GLY A 47 4.40 16.59 -31.81
CA GLY A 47 4.19 15.57 -30.80
C GLY A 47 4.98 15.89 -29.53
N ARG A 48 4.76 15.08 -28.49
CA ARG A 48 5.50 15.21 -27.23
C ARG A 48 6.95 14.79 -27.39
N SER A 49 7.84 15.46 -26.66
CA SER A 49 9.28 15.18 -26.57
C SER A 49 9.60 13.77 -26.09
N ARG A 50 8.69 13.17 -25.33
CA ARG A 50 8.75 11.77 -24.88
C ARG A 50 7.36 11.26 -24.54
N PHE A 51 7.19 9.95 -24.64
CA PHE A 51 5.95 9.32 -24.23
C PHE A 51 5.77 9.45 -22.71
N ARG A 52 4.57 9.86 -22.30
CA ARG A 52 4.16 9.95 -20.90
C ARG A 52 2.66 9.71 -20.83
N GLY A 53 2.26 8.73 -20.05
CA GLY A 53 0.90 8.25 -19.97
C GLY A 53 0.66 7.58 -18.62
N THR A 54 -0.58 7.65 -18.15
CA THR A 54 -1.01 6.88 -16.98
C THR A 54 -2.15 5.99 -17.42
N PHE A 55 -1.89 4.70 -17.54
CA PHE A 55 -2.93 3.68 -17.69
C PHE A 55 -3.45 3.33 -16.29
N SER A 56 -4.76 3.41 -16.06
CA SER A 56 -5.35 3.07 -14.77
C SER A 56 -6.54 2.14 -14.96
N THR A 57 -6.54 1.00 -14.26
CA THR A 57 -7.61 0.01 -14.35
C THR A 57 -7.84 -0.69 -13.01
N ASN A 58 -9.00 -1.31 -12.86
CA ASN A 58 -9.32 -2.23 -11.78
C ASN A 58 -9.34 -3.71 -12.24
N SER A 59 -9.14 -3.96 -13.53
CA SER A 59 -9.10 -5.29 -14.13
C SER A 59 -7.67 -5.81 -14.15
N LEU A 60 -7.42 -6.87 -13.37
CA LEU A 60 -6.11 -7.53 -13.33
C LEU A 60 -5.71 -8.07 -14.71
N THR A 61 -6.66 -8.63 -15.46
CA THR A 61 -6.43 -9.19 -16.80
C THR A 61 -5.95 -8.12 -17.78
N ASP A 62 -6.63 -6.97 -17.82
CA ASP A 62 -6.26 -5.88 -18.73
C ASP A 62 -4.93 -5.23 -18.33
N PHE A 63 -4.67 -5.14 -17.02
CA PHE A 63 -3.40 -4.66 -16.50
C PHE A 63 -2.24 -5.57 -16.89
N ALA A 64 -2.38 -6.88 -16.67
CA ALA A 64 -1.35 -7.86 -17.01
C ALA A 64 -1.07 -7.86 -18.52
N LYS A 65 -2.13 -7.79 -19.34
CA LYS A 65 -2.01 -7.67 -20.78
C LYS A 65 -1.27 -6.39 -21.19
N TYR A 66 -1.68 -5.23 -20.67
CA TYR A 66 -1.05 -3.95 -20.99
C TYR A 66 0.44 -3.91 -20.63
N VAL A 67 0.81 -4.41 -19.45
CA VAL A 67 2.21 -4.46 -19.01
C VAL A 67 3.03 -5.44 -19.87
N SER A 68 2.45 -6.60 -20.21
CA SER A 68 3.11 -7.62 -21.04
C SER A 68 3.29 -7.16 -22.49
N ASP A 69 2.26 -6.53 -23.08
CA ASP A 69 2.29 -6.00 -24.45
C ASP A 69 3.36 -4.91 -24.60
N ARG A 70 3.63 -4.16 -23.53
CA ARG A 70 4.67 -3.12 -23.52
C ARG A 70 6.08 -3.67 -23.40
N ALA A 71 6.28 -4.79 -22.70
CA ALA A 71 7.55 -5.53 -22.57
C ALA A 71 8.83 -4.66 -22.40
N VAL A 72 8.74 -3.55 -21.66
CA VAL A 72 9.88 -2.65 -21.46
C VAL A 72 10.85 -3.27 -20.46
N ALA A 73 12.10 -3.53 -20.88
CA ALA A 73 13.10 -4.24 -20.07
C ALA A 73 13.41 -3.55 -18.72
N ASP A 74 13.40 -2.22 -18.70
CA ASP A 74 13.70 -1.41 -17.52
C ASP A 74 12.46 -1.06 -16.67
N ALA A 75 11.30 -1.66 -16.97
CA ALA A 75 10.10 -1.42 -16.20
C ALA A 75 10.25 -1.92 -14.76
N LYS A 76 9.81 -1.11 -13.79
CA LYS A 76 9.80 -1.48 -12.37
C LYS A 76 8.38 -1.46 -11.82
N GLY A 77 7.98 -2.57 -11.20
CA GLY A 77 6.69 -2.72 -10.53
C GLY A 77 6.80 -2.54 -9.02
N PHE A 78 5.83 -1.83 -8.44
CA PHE A 78 5.71 -1.56 -7.02
C PHE A 78 4.33 -2.00 -6.55
N ILE A 79 4.26 -2.73 -5.44
CA ILE A 79 3.01 -3.25 -4.89
C ILE A 79 2.80 -2.62 -3.51
N ASN A 80 1.63 -2.03 -3.31
CA ASN A 80 1.15 -1.60 -2.00
C ASN A 80 -0.02 -2.51 -1.61
N GLN A 81 0.23 -3.39 -0.64
CA GLN A 81 -0.74 -4.38 -0.17
C GLN A 81 -1.90 -3.74 0.60
N ASP A 82 -1.60 -2.72 1.42
CA ASP A 82 -2.60 -2.03 2.23
C ASP A 82 -3.62 -1.29 1.36
N GLU A 83 -3.16 -0.67 0.27
CA GLU A 83 -4.03 0.03 -0.69
C GLU A 83 -4.58 -0.89 -1.80
N MET A 84 -4.17 -2.16 -1.84
CA MET A 84 -4.43 -3.11 -2.93
C MET A 84 -4.12 -2.51 -4.31
N THR A 85 -3.00 -1.80 -4.42
CA THR A 85 -2.54 -1.15 -5.64
C THR A 85 -1.23 -1.75 -6.15
N CYS A 86 -1.10 -1.84 -7.47
CA CYS A 86 0.15 -2.17 -8.14
C CYS A 86 0.44 -1.10 -9.18
N SER A 87 1.65 -0.53 -9.13
CA SER A 87 2.09 0.52 -10.06
C SER A 87 3.34 0.06 -10.79
N VAL A 88 3.31 0.06 -12.13
CA VAL A 88 4.46 -0.22 -12.98
C VAL A 88 4.91 1.08 -13.62
N LEU A 89 6.19 1.42 -13.46
CA LEU A 89 6.84 2.57 -14.07
C LEU A 89 7.71 2.06 -15.22
N PHE A 90 7.45 2.51 -16.44
CA PHE A 90 8.16 2.03 -17.63
C PHE A 90 9.45 2.78 -17.91
N ASN A 91 9.58 4.02 -17.41
CA ASN A 91 10.71 4.90 -17.68
C ASN A 91 11.33 5.44 -16.38
N LEU A 92 11.46 4.58 -15.36
CA LEU A 92 12.07 4.93 -14.08
C LEU A 92 13.59 5.10 -14.16
N GLY A 93 14.27 4.35 -15.04
CA GLY A 93 15.73 4.31 -15.09
C GLY A 93 16.34 3.55 -13.91
N ASN A 94 17.56 3.91 -13.53
CA ASN A 94 18.31 3.34 -12.41
C ASN A 94 19.02 4.44 -11.59
N GLU A 95 19.79 4.06 -10.57
CA GLU A 95 20.48 5.02 -9.69
C GLU A 95 21.57 5.84 -10.39
N GLU A 96 22.20 5.30 -11.44
CA GLU A 96 23.23 5.99 -12.21
C GLU A 96 22.63 6.88 -13.31
N VAL A 97 21.54 6.42 -13.92
CA VAL A 97 20.80 7.10 -15.00
C VAL A 97 19.32 7.16 -14.62
N PRO A 98 18.91 8.16 -13.81
CA PRO A 98 17.52 8.29 -13.39
C PRO A 98 16.63 8.71 -14.55
N GLY A 99 15.48 8.06 -14.65
CA GLY A 99 14.40 8.40 -15.57
C GLY A 99 13.37 9.32 -14.93
N HIS A 100 12.27 9.54 -15.66
CA HIS A 100 11.24 10.50 -15.27
C HIS A 100 10.03 9.88 -14.56
N ALA A 101 9.84 8.57 -14.66
CA ALA A 101 8.73 7.84 -14.02
C ALA A 101 7.32 8.38 -14.33
N ASP A 102 7.14 9.11 -15.43
CA ASP A 102 5.86 9.70 -15.83
C ASP A 102 5.09 8.87 -16.84
N ASP A 103 5.67 7.74 -17.25
CA ASP A 103 5.00 6.71 -18.02
C ASP A 103 4.75 5.48 -17.16
N ARG A 104 3.48 5.24 -16.84
CA ARG A 104 3.08 4.29 -15.81
C ARG A 104 1.75 3.59 -16.07
N ALA A 105 1.63 2.39 -15.51
CA ALA A 105 0.38 1.66 -15.37
C ALA A 105 0.05 1.49 -13.90
N VAL A 106 -1.21 1.69 -13.52
CA VAL A 106 -1.71 1.56 -12.15
C VAL A 106 -2.90 0.61 -12.14
N LEU A 107 -2.78 -0.48 -11.40
CA LEU A 107 -3.87 -1.36 -11.03
C LEU A 107 -4.35 -0.96 -9.65
N LYS A 108 -5.64 -0.68 -9.51
CA LYS A 108 -6.30 -0.53 -8.21
C LYS A 108 -7.45 -1.51 -8.11
N LEU A 109 -7.27 -2.56 -7.32
CA LEU A 109 -8.32 -3.56 -7.13
C LEU A 109 -9.46 -2.96 -6.30
N LYS A 110 -10.68 -3.34 -6.65
CA LYS A 110 -11.84 -3.00 -5.81
C LYS A 110 -11.96 -4.08 -4.74
N PRO A 111 -11.88 -3.73 -3.44
CA PRO A 111 -12.11 -4.70 -2.40
C PRO A 111 -13.54 -5.23 -2.53
N THR A 112 -13.69 -6.56 -2.51
CA THR A 112 -15.00 -7.20 -2.56
C THR A 112 -15.74 -6.97 -1.24
N ALA A 113 -17.07 -7.07 -1.25
CA ALA A 113 -17.87 -6.93 -0.02
C ALA A 113 -17.44 -7.95 1.05
N ALA A 114 -17.14 -9.19 0.63
CA ALA A 114 -16.63 -10.23 1.52
C ALA A 114 -15.26 -9.86 2.11
N TYR A 115 -14.33 -9.34 1.30
CA TYR A 115 -13.02 -8.89 1.78
C TYR A 115 -13.14 -7.75 2.79
N GLN A 116 -14.00 -6.76 2.52
CA GLN A 116 -14.27 -5.67 3.47
C GLN A 116 -14.89 -6.18 4.77
N ALA A 117 -15.80 -7.14 4.69
CA ALA A 117 -16.45 -7.73 5.87
C ALA A 117 -15.45 -8.49 6.75
N VAL A 118 -14.55 -9.28 6.15
CA VAL A 118 -13.47 -9.97 6.87
C VAL A 118 -12.52 -8.95 7.51
N GLN A 119 -12.13 -7.91 6.77
CA GLN A 119 -11.23 -6.87 7.27
C GLN A 119 -11.85 -6.10 8.46
N ALA A 120 -13.17 -5.90 8.46
CA ALA A 120 -13.90 -5.22 9.53
C ALA A 120 -13.98 -6.01 10.84
N ILE A 121 -13.93 -7.34 10.78
CA ILE A 121 -13.96 -8.21 11.97
C ILE A 121 -12.56 -8.64 12.43
N SER A 122 -11.56 -8.58 11.54
CA SER A 122 -10.19 -8.98 11.84
C SER A 122 -9.61 -8.15 13.00
N GLY A 123 -9.13 -8.83 14.05
CA GLY A 123 -8.56 -8.20 15.24
C GLY A 123 -9.57 -7.53 16.18
N LYS A 124 -10.89 -7.57 15.88
CA LYS A 124 -11.94 -7.01 16.73
C LYS A 124 -12.45 -8.04 17.72
N ALA A 125 -12.59 -7.66 18.98
CA ALA A 125 -13.33 -8.46 19.95
C ALA A 125 -14.83 -8.46 19.60
N MET A 126 -15.41 -9.64 19.41
CA MET A 126 -16.82 -9.82 19.07
C MET A 126 -17.49 -10.78 20.04
N SER A 127 -18.79 -10.60 20.27
CA SER A 127 -19.55 -11.59 21.03
C SER A 127 -19.73 -12.86 20.20
N GLN A 128 -19.91 -13.99 20.90
CA GLN A 128 -20.16 -15.28 20.25
C GLN A 128 -21.39 -15.26 19.33
N LYS A 129 -22.41 -14.47 19.70
CA LYS A 129 -23.61 -14.26 18.89
C LYS A 129 -23.26 -13.52 17.60
N ASP A 130 -22.60 -12.36 17.72
CA ASP A 130 -22.24 -11.53 16.55
C ASP A 130 -21.32 -12.29 15.59
N MET A 131 -20.39 -13.10 16.12
CA MET A 131 -19.52 -13.97 15.32
C MET A 131 -20.34 -15.04 14.57
N SER A 132 -21.33 -15.64 15.23
CA SER A 132 -22.18 -16.68 14.61
C SER A 132 -23.05 -16.10 13.50
N ASP A 133 -23.68 -14.95 13.76
CA ASP A 133 -24.54 -14.27 12.80
C ASP A 133 -23.71 -13.82 11.57
N TRP A 134 -22.49 -13.32 11.79
CA TRP A 134 -21.57 -12.97 10.70
C TRP A 134 -21.18 -14.19 9.84
N ILE A 135 -20.88 -15.35 10.43
CA ILE A 135 -20.57 -16.57 9.67
C ILE A 135 -21.78 -17.02 8.84
N GLU A 136 -23.00 -16.89 9.39
CA GLU A 136 -24.25 -17.19 8.67
C GLU A 136 -24.47 -16.25 7.48
N ASP A 137 -24.22 -14.95 7.64
CA ASP A 137 -24.36 -13.94 6.58
C ASP A 137 -23.40 -14.19 5.40
N TRP A 138 -22.20 -14.70 5.67
CA TRP A 138 -21.15 -14.91 4.66
C TRP A 138 -20.96 -16.37 4.26
N HIS A 139 -21.89 -17.27 4.63
CA HIS A 139 -21.73 -18.72 4.50
C HIS A 139 -21.44 -19.23 3.08
N SER A 140 -21.92 -18.52 2.05
CA SER A 140 -21.71 -18.89 0.65
C SER A 140 -20.28 -18.60 0.15
N THR A 141 -19.57 -17.71 0.84
CA THR A 141 -18.20 -17.27 0.50
C THR A 141 -17.13 -17.83 1.44
N LEU A 142 -17.53 -18.41 2.57
CA LEU A 142 -16.63 -18.94 3.58
C LEU A 142 -16.49 -20.46 3.45
N SER A 143 -15.27 -20.94 3.71
CA SER A 143 -15.01 -22.35 3.98
C SER A 143 -14.46 -22.49 5.39
N ALA A 144 -14.93 -23.49 6.13
CA ALA A 144 -14.42 -23.78 7.45
C ALA A 144 -13.42 -24.92 7.39
N VAL A 145 -12.32 -24.73 8.11
CA VAL A 145 -11.25 -25.70 8.23
C VAL A 145 -11.19 -26.15 9.69
N GLY A 146 -11.28 -27.45 9.92
CA GLY A 146 -11.19 -28.05 11.24
C GLY A 146 -9.75 -28.51 11.55
N ASP A 147 -9.63 -29.40 12.55
CA ASP A 147 -8.34 -30.02 12.89
C ASP A 147 -7.73 -30.72 11.66
N GLU A 148 -6.41 -30.67 11.53
CA GLU A 148 -5.64 -31.24 10.40
C GLU A 148 -5.90 -30.61 9.02
N LEU A 149 -6.29 -29.32 8.97
CA LEU A 149 -6.53 -28.59 7.72
C LEU A 149 -7.65 -29.20 6.84
N GLN A 150 -8.50 -30.05 7.41
CA GLN A 150 -9.60 -30.66 6.68
C GLN A 150 -10.81 -29.72 6.59
N ASN A 151 -11.42 -29.64 5.41
CA ASN A 151 -12.64 -28.87 5.22
C ASN A 151 -13.78 -29.50 6.02
N ILE A 152 -14.44 -28.70 6.86
CA ILE A 152 -15.62 -29.10 7.63
C ILE A 152 -16.86 -28.36 7.12
N PRO A 153 -18.06 -28.94 7.23
CA PRO A 153 -19.29 -28.23 6.91
C PRO A 153 -19.44 -26.97 7.76
N LEU A 154 -19.83 -25.85 7.14
CA LEU A 154 -19.94 -24.57 7.86
C LEU A 154 -20.95 -24.62 9.01
N ALA A 155 -22.01 -25.43 8.90
CA ALA A 155 -22.95 -25.69 9.99
C ALA A 155 -22.26 -26.26 11.26
N LYS A 156 -21.24 -27.12 11.07
CA LYS A 156 -20.44 -27.66 12.17
C LYS A 156 -19.56 -26.58 12.79
N ALA A 157 -19.01 -25.67 11.98
CA ALA A 157 -18.23 -24.53 12.45
C ALA A 157 -19.10 -23.54 13.25
N ILE A 158 -20.31 -23.20 12.77
CA ILE A 158 -21.26 -22.35 13.49
C ILE A 158 -21.63 -22.96 14.84
N ALA A 159 -21.93 -24.27 14.87
CA ALA A 159 -22.24 -24.97 16.11
C ALA A 159 -21.04 -24.98 17.08
N ALA A 160 -19.82 -25.17 16.59
CA ALA A 160 -18.60 -25.07 17.40
C ALA A 160 -18.42 -23.66 17.98
N VAL A 161 -18.61 -22.62 17.15
CA VAL A 161 -18.54 -21.22 17.60
C VAL A 161 -19.58 -20.94 18.66
N ARG A 162 -20.82 -21.42 18.53
CA ARG A 162 -21.91 -21.25 19.52
C ARG A 162 -21.72 -22.02 20.82
N THR A 163 -20.87 -23.05 20.84
CA THR A 163 -20.63 -23.91 22.00
C THR A 163 -19.30 -23.63 22.70
N ILE A 164 -18.43 -22.80 22.10
CA ILE A 164 -17.21 -22.31 22.73
C ILE A 164 -17.55 -21.72 24.09
N THR A 165 -17.07 -22.40 25.14
CA THR A 165 -17.12 -21.90 26.51
C THR A 165 -15.70 -21.51 26.87
N VAL A 166 -15.42 -20.21 26.96
CA VAL A 166 -14.15 -19.74 27.50
C VAL A 166 -14.13 -20.16 28.97
N GLY A 167 -13.41 -21.22 29.29
CA GLY A 167 -13.16 -21.61 30.66
C GLY A 167 -12.39 -20.49 31.34
N ILE A 168 -13.09 -19.68 32.15
CA ILE A 168 -12.44 -18.74 33.06
C ILE A 168 -11.57 -19.58 33.99
N PHE A 169 -10.25 -19.62 33.73
CA PHE A 169 -9.27 -20.12 34.69
C PHE A 169 -9.30 -19.21 35.91
N GLY A 170 -10.15 -19.56 36.86
CA GLY A 170 -10.41 -18.72 38.02
C GLY A 170 -11.41 -19.30 39.01
N LYS A 171 -11.45 -20.62 39.20
CA LYS A 171 -11.96 -21.16 40.47
C LYS A 171 -10.96 -20.80 41.58
N ARG A 172 -11.02 -19.56 42.07
CA ARG A 172 -10.46 -19.21 43.38
C ARG A 172 -11.36 -19.86 44.42
N SER A 173 -11.04 -21.09 44.80
CA SER A 173 -11.62 -21.71 46.00
C SER A 173 -11.11 -20.93 47.21
N HIS A 174 -11.91 -19.99 47.70
CA HIS A 174 -11.63 -19.28 48.95
C HIS A 174 -11.98 -20.20 50.12
N ARG A 175 -11.03 -21.06 50.53
CA ARG A 175 -11.01 -21.62 51.89
C ARG A 175 -10.11 -20.74 52.74
N GLN A 176 -10.73 -19.81 53.48
CA GLN A 176 -10.03 -19.01 54.48
C GLN A 176 -9.70 -19.89 55.68
N ARG A 177 -8.53 -20.55 55.64
CA ARG A 177 -7.94 -21.21 56.81
C ARG A 177 -7.06 -20.18 57.50
N ASP A 178 -7.52 -19.75 58.67
CA ASP A 178 -6.82 -18.83 59.57
C ASP A 178 -5.44 -19.37 59.92
N THR A 179 -4.37 -18.63 59.58
CA THR A 179 -3.03 -18.79 60.16
C THR A 179 -2.24 -17.50 59.97
N ARG A 180 -1.94 -16.81 61.07
CA ARG A 180 -0.98 -15.70 61.12
C ARG A 180 0.45 -16.27 61.09
N GLN A 181 1.22 -15.79 60.09
CA GLN A 181 2.68 -15.61 59.91
C GLN A 181 3.66 -15.85 61.09
N PRO A 182 5.01 -15.79 60.91
CA PRO A 182 5.87 -15.82 59.69
C PRO A 182 7.18 -16.67 59.85
N GLN A 183 7.95 -16.92 58.77
CA GLN A 183 9.40 -16.63 58.67
C GLN A 183 10.16 -17.34 57.51
N ARG A 184 11.04 -16.51 56.89
CA ARG A 184 12.42 -16.76 56.41
C ARG A 184 12.73 -17.52 55.10
N ASN A 185 13.41 -16.74 54.24
CA ASN A 185 14.58 -17.02 53.39
C ASN A 185 14.55 -18.12 52.32
N GLY A 186 14.94 -17.73 51.11
CA GLY A 186 15.47 -18.64 50.09
C GLY A 186 15.39 -18.09 48.68
N LEU A 187 16.53 -17.59 48.16
CA LEU A 187 16.77 -17.24 46.76
C LEU A 187 16.59 -18.46 45.82
N HIS A 188 15.89 -18.32 44.70
CA HIS A 188 16.40 -18.76 43.39
C HIS A 188 15.54 -18.28 42.20
N ARG A 189 16.26 -17.89 41.15
CA ARG A 189 15.83 -17.41 39.83
C ARG A 189 14.88 -18.34 39.08
N GLY A 190 14.10 -17.75 38.17
CA GLY A 190 13.44 -18.46 37.08
C GLY A 190 12.64 -17.50 36.20
N ASP A 191 13.32 -16.80 35.30
CA ASP A 191 12.70 -16.14 34.15
C ASP A 191 11.89 -17.16 33.35
N GLN A 192 10.61 -16.86 33.08
CA GLN A 192 9.89 -17.32 31.88
C GLN A 192 8.86 -16.26 31.47
N GLN A 193 9.35 -15.21 30.80
CA GLN A 193 8.61 -14.61 29.70
C GLN A 193 8.57 -15.66 28.58
N GLY A 194 7.37 -16.09 28.18
CA GLY A 194 7.24 -17.07 27.10
C GLY A 194 5.80 -17.33 26.74
N ASN A 195 5.48 -17.00 25.49
CA ASN A 195 4.42 -17.59 24.68
C ASN A 195 3.01 -16.97 24.73
N LEU A 196 2.88 -15.77 24.15
CA LEU A 196 1.62 -15.26 23.57
C LEU A 196 1.75 -14.91 22.07
N ALA A 197 2.76 -15.44 21.39
CA ALA A 197 2.99 -15.20 19.97
C ALA A 197 2.94 -16.52 19.19
N HIS A 198 1.76 -17.12 19.04
CA HIS A 198 1.60 -18.20 18.06
C HIS A 198 0.20 -18.46 17.49
N VAL A 199 -0.70 -17.47 17.50
CA VAL A 199 -2.06 -17.65 16.93
C VAL A 199 -2.42 -16.60 15.86
N ALA A 200 -1.58 -15.60 15.61
CA ALA A 200 -1.88 -14.55 14.63
C ALA A 200 -1.32 -14.78 13.21
N ASP A 201 -0.55 -15.83 12.97
CA ASP A 201 0.34 -15.90 11.80
C ASP A 201 -0.14 -16.81 10.65
N PHE A 202 -1.43 -17.16 10.58
CA PHE A 202 -1.94 -18.14 9.60
C PHE A 202 -2.92 -17.61 8.55
N LEU A 203 -3.08 -16.29 8.37
CA LEU A 203 -3.96 -15.72 7.33
C LEU A 203 -3.23 -14.77 6.36
N GLY A 204 -1.93 -14.98 6.14
CA GLY A 204 -1.09 -14.16 5.25
C GLY A 204 -0.47 -14.88 4.05
N ARG A 205 -0.83 -16.14 3.75
CA ARG A 205 -0.23 -16.89 2.63
C ARG A 205 -1.29 -17.59 1.79
N SER A 206 -2.08 -16.82 1.05
CA SER A 206 -2.62 -17.24 -0.24
C SER A 206 -3.31 -16.05 -0.89
N VAL A 207 -2.52 -15.19 -1.56
CA VAL A 207 -2.69 -14.63 -2.92
C VAL A 207 -1.39 -13.87 -3.23
#